data_AF-A0A7X8IGM3-F1
#
_entry.id   AF-A0A7X8IGM3-F1
#
_cell.length_a   1.000
_cell.length_b   1.000
_cell.length_c   1.000
_cell.angle_alpha   90.00
_cell.angle_beta   90.00
_cell.angle_gamma   90.00
#
_symmetry.space_group_name_H-M   'P 1'
#
loop_
_entity.id
_entity.type
_entity.pdbx_description
1 polymer ?
#
loop_
_entity_poly.entity_id
_entity_poly.type
_entity_poly.pdbx_seq_one_letter_code
_entity_poly.pdbx_strand_id
1 'polypeptide(L)'
;MVILTLNCGSSSAKYQVYDWDNRDVLASGVVERVAQEGSVITHRARGKEKFVKKSPCPTHKEAIELIINAITDKEVGVISDMSVIKAVGHRVLHGGDKFTKSVICTPEVIETFRSVQDLGPLHNPANIMGIEAAQKVLPNVPHCAVMDTAWHQTMPAASFMYAIPYEWYEKYAARRYGFHGTSFLYTAKRASVLLRQKPRDTNIIIAHIGNGASICAVKNGKCFDTSMGITPLEGLVMGTRTGDLDPALPFYIMRKTGKTPAEMDTALNKKSGLLGITGKYTDRRDVQKAASEGDERAKLAIEMECYRLKKYFGAYMAALGGAEAIVFTAGVGEHAPLIREKCLEGLECLGIKLDKEKNNIANSSFAETCISADDSKVKIFVIPTDEELVITEDAFALMKGTYDVHTAFTYSFQNPNYVNKARAEGLKKEIENLPALATILAK
;
A
#
# COMPACT_ATOMS: atom_id res chain seq x y z
N MET A 1 -14.93 -5.08 -20.95
CA MET A 1 -15.34 -6.02 -19.88
C MET A 1 -14.90 -5.43 -18.56
N VAL A 2 -15.57 -5.74 -17.45
CA VAL A 2 -15.30 -5.08 -16.17
C VAL A 2 -14.65 -6.02 -15.16
N ILE A 3 -13.66 -5.49 -14.44
CA ILE A 3 -13.06 -6.11 -13.27
C ILE A 3 -13.42 -5.23 -12.06
N LEU A 4 -14.00 -5.85 -11.04
CA LEU A 4 -14.29 -5.19 -9.77
C LEU A 4 -13.15 -5.51 -8.80
N THR A 5 -12.57 -4.50 -8.14
CA THR A 5 -11.65 -4.74 -7.03
C THR A 5 -12.32 -4.38 -5.71
N LEU A 6 -12.02 -5.15 -4.66
CA LEU A 6 -12.56 -4.99 -3.32
C LEU A 6 -11.42 -5.02 -2.28
N ASN A 7 -11.49 -4.09 -1.33
CA ASN A 7 -10.63 -4.04 -0.17
C ASN A 7 -11.50 -3.88 1.08
N CYS A 8 -11.81 -5.01 1.71
CA CYS A 8 -12.70 -5.13 2.86
C CYS A 8 -11.90 -5.09 4.16
N GLY A 9 -12.02 -4.01 4.92
CA GLY A 9 -11.54 -3.89 6.30
C GLY A 9 -12.65 -4.20 7.30
N SER A 10 -12.32 -4.17 8.60
CA SER A 10 -13.28 -4.52 9.67
C SER A 10 -14.55 -3.65 9.69
N SER A 11 -14.45 -2.37 9.27
CA SER A 11 -15.57 -1.42 9.27
C SER A 11 -15.74 -0.67 7.95
N SER A 12 -15.11 -1.14 6.86
CA SER A 12 -15.25 -0.50 5.54
C SER A 12 -15.08 -1.49 4.40
N ALA A 13 -15.66 -1.18 3.25
CA ALA A 13 -15.46 -1.87 1.99
C ALA A 13 -15.15 -0.84 0.89
N LYS A 14 -13.90 -0.78 0.45
CA LYS A 14 -13.47 0.06 -0.68
C LYS A 14 -13.56 -0.73 -1.97
N TYR A 15 -13.82 -0.04 -3.08
CA TYR A 15 -13.93 -0.68 -4.38
C TYR A 15 -13.49 0.22 -5.53
N GLN A 16 -13.11 -0.43 -6.64
CA GLN A 16 -12.89 0.21 -7.94
C GLN A 16 -13.53 -0.63 -9.05
N VAL A 17 -14.16 0.05 -10.00
CA VAL A 17 -14.73 -0.54 -11.22
C VAL A 17 -13.82 -0.18 -12.38
N TYR A 18 -13.16 -1.19 -12.95
CA TYR A 18 -12.18 -1.01 -14.02
C TYR A 18 -12.68 -1.60 -15.32
N ASP A 19 -12.68 -0.80 -16.39
CA ASP A 19 -12.90 -1.28 -17.75
C ASP A 19 -11.58 -1.79 -18.33
N TRP A 20 -11.48 -3.11 -18.44
CA TRP A 20 -10.30 -3.79 -18.93
C TRP A 20 -10.01 -3.50 -20.40
N ASP A 21 -11.04 -3.39 -21.23
CA ASP A 21 -10.86 -3.26 -22.67
C ASP A 21 -10.41 -1.83 -23.01
N ASN A 22 -10.99 -0.84 -22.32
CA ASN A 22 -10.64 0.56 -22.48
C ASN A 22 -9.49 1.03 -21.58
N ARG A 23 -8.97 0.18 -20.67
CA ARG A 23 -7.89 0.52 -19.73
C ARG A 23 -8.20 1.75 -18.88
N ASP A 24 -9.38 1.76 -18.29
CA ASP A 24 -9.90 2.97 -17.63
C ASP A 24 -10.62 2.67 -16.32
N VAL A 25 -10.53 3.62 -15.39
CA VAL A 25 -11.26 3.57 -14.13
C VAL A 25 -12.62 4.23 -14.35
N LEU A 26 -13.68 3.44 -14.27
CA LEU A 26 -15.05 3.93 -14.46
C LEU A 26 -15.59 4.58 -13.18
N ALA A 27 -15.34 3.94 -12.04
CA ALA A 27 -15.75 4.44 -10.73
C ALA A 27 -14.86 3.92 -9.61
N SER A 28 -14.87 4.64 -8.49
CA SER A 28 -14.33 4.17 -7.22
C SER A 28 -15.20 4.65 -6.07
N GLY A 29 -15.09 3.98 -4.93
CA GLY A 29 -15.87 4.36 -3.77
C GLY A 29 -15.53 3.58 -2.51
N VAL A 30 -16.28 3.89 -1.47
CA VAL A 30 -16.15 3.25 -0.17
C VAL A 30 -17.49 3.21 0.53
N VAL A 31 -17.78 2.08 1.17
CA VAL A 31 -18.79 1.97 2.23
C VAL A 31 -18.05 2.07 3.56
N GLU A 32 -18.39 3.05 4.37
CA GLU A 32 -17.79 3.30 5.67
C GLU A 32 -18.76 2.94 6.80
N ARG A 33 -18.19 2.65 7.98
CA ARG A 33 -18.94 2.27 9.19
C ARG A 33 -19.83 1.04 8.97
N VAL A 34 -19.30 0.04 8.27
CA VAL A 34 -19.94 -1.29 8.14
C VAL A 34 -20.07 -1.92 9.53
N ALA A 35 -21.22 -2.55 9.79
CA ALA A 35 -21.62 -3.11 11.09
C ALA A 35 -21.68 -2.08 12.24
N GLN A 36 -21.83 -0.79 11.91
CA GLN A 36 -21.92 0.32 12.86
C GLN A 36 -23.06 1.27 12.47
N GLU A 37 -23.46 2.13 13.38
CA GLU A 37 -24.48 3.15 13.10
C GLU A 37 -23.97 4.22 12.14
N GLY A 38 -24.87 4.70 11.28
CA GLY A 38 -24.58 5.80 10.35
C GLY A 38 -23.69 5.39 9.19
N SER A 39 -23.76 4.14 8.74
CA SER A 39 -23.06 3.69 7.54
C SER A 39 -23.41 4.54 6.32
N VAL A 40 -22.39 4.78 5.51
CA VAL A 40 -22.47 5.68 4.36
C VAL A 40 -21.68 5.11 3.21
N ILE A 41 -22.28 5.14 2.02
CA ILE A 41 -21.57 4.91 0.77
C ILE A 41 -21.21 6.25 0.16
N THR A 42 -19.93 6.40 -0.20
CA THR A 42 -19.43 7.45 -1.08
C THR A 42 -19.02 6.81 -2.40
N HIS A 43 -19.64 7.25 -3.50
CA HIS A 43 -19.38 6.77 -4.85
C HIS A 43 -18.94 7.92 -5.75
N ARG A 44 -17.91 7.68 -6.56
CA ARG A 44 -17.37 8.63 -7.53
C ARG A 44 -17.28 7.92 -8.88
N ALA A 45 -18.12 8.33 -9.81
CA ALA A 45 -18.09 7.87 -11.19
C ALA A 45 -17.43 8.92 -12.09
N ARG A 46 -16.68 8.47 -13.10
CA ARG A 46 -16.05 9.36 -14.07
C ARG A 46 -17.10 10.21 -14.78
N GLY A 47 -16.89 11.52 -14.84
CA GLY A 47 -17.80 12.46 -15.48
C GLY A 47 -19.12 12.71 -14.73
N LYS A 48 -19.26 12.22 -13.49
CA LYS A 48 -20.45 12.41 -12.66
C LYS A 48 -20.09 13.09 -11.34
N GLU A 49 -21.09 13.72 -10.73
CA GLU A 49 -20.96 14.31 -9.40
C GLU A 49 -20.77 13.24 -8.32
N LYS A 50 -20.15 13.65 -7.21
CA LYS A 50 -19.93 12.77 -6.06
C LYS A 50 -21.30 12.36 -5.47
N PHE A 51 -21.57 11.06 -5.45
CA PHE A 51 -22.76 10.50 -4.80
C PHE A 51 -22.45 10.07 -3.37
N VAL A 52 -23.31 10.48 -2.42
CA VAL A 52 -23.21 10.08 -1.01
C VAL A 52 -24.59 9.66 -0.51
N LYS A 53 -24.69 8.46 0.06
CA LYS A 53 -25.95 7.94 0.61
C LYS A 53 -25.72 7.28 1.95
N LYS A 54 -26.47 7.71 2.97
CA LYS A 54 -26.57 6.97 4.24
C LYS A 54 -27.51 5.80 4.04
N SER A 55 -27.11 4.62 4.49
CA SER A 55 -27.91 3.40 4.41
C SER A 55 -27.48 2.47 5.53
N PRO A 56 -28.41 1.79 6.22
CA PRO A 56 -28.03 0.72 7.14
C PRO A 56 -27.16 -0.32 6.44
N CYS A 57 -26.10 -0.75 7.10
CA CYS A 57 -25.14 -1.72 6.57
C CYS A 57 -24.67 -2.66 7.70
N PRO A 58 -25.53 -3.59 8.16
CA PRO A 58 -25.25 -4.42 9.33
C PRO A 58 -24.11 -5.42 9.09
N THR A 59 -23.87 -5.86 7.84
CA THR A 59 -22.77 -6.77 7.50
C THR A 59 -22.06 -6.37 6.22
N HIS A 60 -20.94 -7.02 5.91
CA HIS A 60 -20.25 -6.88 4.63
C HIS A 60 -21.08 -7.34 3.45
N LYS A 61 -22.08 -8.23 3.63
CA LYS A 61 -23.01 -8.60 2.56
C LYS A 61 -23.79 -7.38 2.08
N GLU A 62 -24.42 -6.64 2.99
CA GLU A 62 -25.15 -5.41 2.63
C GLU A 62 -24.18 -4.34 2.10
N ALA A 63 -22.92 -4.30 2.55
CA ALA A 63 -21.92 -3.40 1.99
C ALA A 63 -21.67 -3.70 0.50
N ILE A 64 -21.51 -4.97 0.13
CA ILE A 64 -21.34 -5.37 -1.27
C ILE A 64 -22.62 -5.10 -2.07
N GLU A 65 -23.80 -5.39 -1.52
CA GLU A 65 -25.08 -5.08 -2.18
C GLU A 65 -25.24 -3.57 -2.44
N LEU A 66 -24.83 -2.70 -1.49
CA LEU A 66 -24.81 -1.25 -1.69
C LEU A 66 -23.85 -0.82 -2.79
N ILE A 67 -22.68 -1.45 -2.88
CA ILE A 67 -21.71 -1.19 -3.96
C ILE A 67 -22.33 -1.57 -5.31
N ILE A 68 -22.89 -2.78 -5.42
CA ILE A 68 -23.53 -3.26 -6.65
C ILE A 68 -24.65 -2.31 -7.07
N ASN A 69 -25.56 -1.97 -6.16
CA ASN A 69 -26.66 -1.05 -6.42
C ASN A 69 -26.16 0.31 -6.91
N ALA A 70 -25.09 0.86 -6.32
CA ALA A 70 -24.54 2.14 -6.74
C ALA A 70 -23.91 2.07 -8.15
N ILE A 71 -23.18 1.00 -8.47
CA ILE A 71 -22.49 0.89 -9.77
C ILE A 71 -23.45 0.53 -10.92
N THR A 72 -24.60 -0.07 -10.63
CA THR A 72 -25.66 -0.38 -11.63
C THR A 72 -26.80 0.66 -11.66
N ASP A 73 -26.74 1.69 -10.82
CA ASP A 73 -27.79 2.71 -10.75
C ASP A 73 -27.91 3.48 -12.08
N LYS A 74 -29.14 3.83 -12.47
CA LYS A 74 -29.40 4.52 -13.76
C LYS A 74 -28.82 5.93 -13.80
N GLU A 75 -28.78 6.63 -12.68
CA GLU A 75 -28.33 8.01 -12.59
C GLU A 75 -26.85 8.08 -12.23
N VAL A 76 -26.42 7.34 -11.21
CA VAL A 76 -25.06 7.43 -10.67
C VAL A 76 -24.13 6.30 -11.11
N GLY A 77 -24.68 5.18 -11.58
CA GLY A 77 -23.91 3.98 -11.94
C GLY A 77 -23.06 4.12 -13.21
N VAL A 78 -22.23 3.11 -13.44
CA VAL A 78 -21.25 3.06 -14.54
C VAL A 78 -21.32 1.79 -15.37
N ILE A 79 -22.16 0.84 -14.98
CA ILE A 79 -22.42 -0.40 -15.72
C ILE A 79 -23.91 -0.63 -15.88
N SER A 80 -24.32 -1.29 -16.98
CA SER A 80 -25.73 -1.56 -17.28
C SER A 80 -26.34 -2.61 -16.34
N ASP A 81 -25.57 -3.65 -16.05
CA ASP A 81 -25.99 -4.80 -15.25
C ASP A 81 -24.76 -5.61 -14.79
N MET A 82 -24.96 -6.52 -13.85
CA MET A 82 -23.87 -7.28 -13.21
C MET A 82 -23.15 -8.25 -14.17
N SER A 83 -23.75 -8.63 -15.31
CA SER A 83 -23.16 -9.62 -16.22
C SER A 83 -21.87 -9.12 -16.89
N VAL A 84 -21.63 -7.80 -16.90
CA VAL A 84 -20.40 -7.22 -17.46
C VAL A 84 -19.19 -7.38 -16.53
N ILE A 85 -19.42 -7.67 -15.24
CA ILE A 85 -18.36 -7.97 -14.28
C ILE A 85 -17.88 -9.40 -14.55
N LYS A 86 -16.63 -9.56 -14.97
CA LYS A 86 -16.06 -10.85 -15.36
C LYS A 86 -15.10 -11.45 -14.35
N ALA A 87 -14.57 -10.65 -13.43
CA ALA A 87 -13.81 -11.13 -12.27
C ALA A 87 -13.91 -10.14 -11.11
N VAL A 88 -13.69 -10.63 -9.88
CA VAL A 88 -13.56 -9.80 -8.69
C VAL A 88 -12.19 -10.04 -8.04
N GLY A 89 -11.36 -9.01 -7.96
CA GLY A 89 -10.08 -9.05 -7.24
C GLY A 89 -10.24 -8.58 -5.80
N HIS A 90 -9.74 -9.34 -4.83
CA HIS A 90 -9.81 -9.04 -3.41
C HIS A 90 -8.41 -8.79 -2.88
N ARG A 91 -8.21 -7.64 -2.24
CA ARG A 91 -7.02 -7.44 -1.42
C ARG A 91 -7.14 -8.28 -0.15
N VAL A 92 -6.13 -9.09 0.12
CA VAL A 92 -5.99 -9.86 1.36
C VAL A 92 -4.70 -9.45 2.07
N LEU A 93 -4.76 -9.20 3.38
CA LEU A 93 -3.56 -8.78 4.10
C LEU A 93 -2.50 -9.89 4.11
N HIS A 94 -2.84 -11.06 4.67
CA HIS A 94 -1.87 -12.09 4.98
C HIS A 94 -2.16 -13.41 4.26
N GLY A 95 -1.19 -13.89 3.45
CA GLY A 95 -1.23 -15.20 2.80
C GLY A 95 -0.44 -16.30 3.53
N GLY A 96 0.31 -15.93 4.57
CA GLY A 96 1.18 -16.84 5.29
C GLY A 96 2.32 -17.33 4.40
N ASP A 97 2.89 -18.47 4.74
CA ASP A 97 3.83 -19.22 3.91
C ASP A 97 3.12 -20.04 2.81
N LYS A 98 1.78 -20.07 2.85
CA LYS A 98 0.95 -20.89 1.96
C LYS A 98 0.71 -20.24 0.59
N PHE A 99 0.65 -18.92 0.54
CA PHE A 99 0.36 -18.19 -0.70
C PHE A 99 1.50 -17.28 -1.13
N THR A 100 2.19 -17.68 -2.20
CA THR A 100 3.32 -16.93 -2.78
C THR A 100 2.98 -16.14 -4.04
N LYS A 101 1.74 -16.28 -4.52
CA LYS A 101 1.19 -15.58 -5.67
C LYS A 101 -0.31 -15.45 -5.51
N SER A 102 -0.94 -14.58 -6.30
CA SER A 102 -2.38 -14.42 -6.33
C SER A 102 -3.08 -15.72 -6.77
N VAL A 103 -4.29 -15.96 -6.27
CA VAL A 103 -5.02 -17.23 -6.43
C VAL A 103 -6.50 -17.00 -6.68
N ILE A 104 -7.17 -17.97 -7.33
CA ILE A 104 -8.63 -18.01 -7.38
C ILE A 104 -9.16 -18.53 -6.04
N CYS A 105 -10.16 -17.85 -5.47
CA CYS A 105 -10.80 -18.18 -4.21
C CYS A 105 -11.73 -19.40 -4.36
N THR A 106 -11.19 -20.60 -4.20
CA THR A 106 -11.97 -21.84 -4.02
C THR A 106 -12.28 -22.07 -2.53
N PRO A 107 -13.21 -22.99 -2.17
CA PRO A 107 -13.45 -23.34 -0.76
C PRO A 107 -12.18 -23.71 0.01
N GLU A 108 -11.25 -24.44 -0.62
CA GLU A 108 -9.97 -24.85 -0.02
C GLU A 108 -9.05 -23.65 0.23
N VAL A 109 -9.05 -22.66 -0.68
CA VAL A 109 -8.29 -21.42 -0.50
C VAL A 109 -8.85 -20.60 0.66
N ILE A 110 -10.18 -20.52 0.80
CA ILE A 110 -10.80 -19.84 1.95
C ILE A 110 -10.44 -20.52 3.26
N GLU A 111 -10.46 -21.86 3.31
CA GLU A 111 -10.06 -22.59 4.51
C GLU A 111 -8.57 -22.39 4.83
N THR A 112 -7.72 -22.33 3.80
CA THR A 112 -6.31 -22.00 3.99
C THR A 112 -6.14 -20.60 4.59
N PHE A 113 -6.91 -19.59 4.14
CA PHE A 113 -6.89 -18.27 4.77
C PHE A 113 -7.34 -18.29 6.24
N ARG A 114 -8.32 -19.14 6.60
CA ARG A 114 -8.72 -19.34 8.00
C ARG A 114 -7.60 -19.95 8.83
N SER A 115 -6.82 -20.86 8.27
CA SER A 115 -5.71 -21.51 8.97
C SER A 115 -4.56 -20.56 9.31
N VAL A 116 -4.43 -19.43 8.61
CA VAL A 116 -3.37 -18.41 8.80
C VAL A 116 -3.92 -17.06 9.29
N GLN A 117 -5.18 -17.00 9.71
CA GLN A 117 -5.83 -15.73 10.06
C GLN A 117 -5.27 -15.08 11.33
N ASP A 118 -4.65 -15.87 12.20
CA ASP A 118 -3.98 -15.47 13.43
C ASP A 118 -2.71 -14.63 13.17
N LEU A 119 -2.12 -14.73 11.98
CA LEU A 119 -1.04 -13.84 11.52
C LEU A 119 -1.55 -12.40 11.24
N GLY A 120 -2.86 -12.24 11.02
CA GLY A 120 -3.50 -10.96 10.70
C GLY A 120 -4.86 -10.79 11.38
N PRO A 121 -4.97 -10.88 12.71
CA PRO A 121 -6.24 -11.10 13.41
C PRO A 121 -7.23 -9.94 13.25
N LEU A 122 -6.73 -8.73 13.00
CA LEU A 122 -7.57 -7.54 12.78
C LEU A 122 -8.01 -7.34 11.31
N HIS A 123 -7.46 -8.12 10.36
CA HIS A 123 -7.61 -7.86 8.92
C HIS A 123 -8.09 -9.10 8.15
N ASN A 124 -7.41 -10.24 8.30
CA ASN A 124 -7.74 -11.47 7.59
C ASN A 124 -9.20 -11.90 7.77
N PRO A 125 -9.79 -11.87 8.99
CA PRO A 125 -11.21 -12.19 9.16
C PRO A 125 -12.14 -11.29 8.33
N ALA A 126 -11.85 -9.99 8.24
CA ALA A 126 -12.63 -9.06 7.44
C ALA A 126 -12.43 -9.28 5.92
N ASN A 127 -11.23 -9.67 5.51
CA ASN A 127 -10.96 -10.03 4.12
C ASN A 127 -11.75 -11.29 3.71
N ILE A 128 -11.71 -12.34 4.54
CA ILE A 128 -12.48 -13.58 4.32
C ILE A 128 -13.98 -13.28 4.24
N MET A 129 -14.51 -12.53 5.21
CA MET A 129 -15.92 -12.13 5.22
C MET A 129 -16.31 -11.35 3.96
N GLY A 130 -15.44 -10.44 3.50
CA GLY A 130 -15.64 -9.70 2.25
C GLY A 130 -15.67 -10.59 1.02
N ILE A 131 -14.78 -11.59 0.94
CA ILE A 131 -14.75 -12.55 -0.16
C ILE A 131 -16.04 -13.38 -0.19
N GLU A 132 -16.43 -13.96 0.96
CA GLU A 132 -17.63 -14.80 1.06
C GLU A 132 -18.91 -14.01 0.80
N ALA A 133 -18.99 -12.77 1.30
CA ALA A 133 -20.10 -11.87 1.01
C ALA A 133 -20.21 -11.59 -0.49
N ALA A 134 -19.08 -11.29 -1.14
CA ALA A 134 -19.07 -11.02 -2.56
C ALA A 134 -19.41 -12.26 -3.40
N GLN A 135 -18.95 -13.45 -3.01
CA GLN A 135 -19.30 -14.72 -3.67
C GLN A 135 -20.80 -15.04 -3.57
N LYS A 136 -21.48 -14.64 -2.48
CA LYS A 136 -22.94 -14.76 -2.37
C LYS A 136 -23.68 -13.84 -3.32
N VAL A 137 -23.15 -12.63 -3.58
CA VAL A 137 -23.76 -11.62 -4.46
C VAL A 137 -23.42 -11.88 -5.94
N LEU A 138 -22.23 -12.40 -6.23
CA LEU A 138 -21.69 -12.66 -7.58
C LEU A 138 -21.25 -14.13 -7.74
N PRO A 139 -22.14 -15.13 -7.57
CA PRO A 139 -21.74 -16.55 -7.45
C PRO A 139 -21.11 -17.14 -8.72
N ASN A 140 -21.38 -16.56 -9.89
CA ASN A 140 -20.92 -17.08 -11.19
C ASN A 140 -19.66 -16.38 -11.70
N VAL A 141 -19.06 -15.48 -10.91
CA VAL A 141 -17.87 -14.72 -11.28
C VAL A 141 -16.67 -15.31 -10.53
N PRO A 142 -15.49 -15.47 -11.14
CA PRO A 142 -14.29 -15.84 -10.40
C PRO A 142 -13.86 -14.74 -9.42
N HIS A 143 -13.70 -15.11 -8.15
CA HIS A 143 -13.11 -14.27 -7.11
C HIS A 143 -11.64 -14.62 -7.00
N CYS A 144 -10.76 -13.62 -7.00
CA CYS A 144 -9.31 -13.79 -6.93
C CYS A 144 -8.78 -13.07 -5.70
N ALA A 145 -7.92 -13.70 -4.92
CA ALA A 145 -7.23 -13.08 -3.79
C ALA A 145 -5.81 -12.65 -4.19
N VAL A 146 -5.47 -11.40 -3.85
CA VAL A 146 -4.16 -10.79 -4.08
C VAL A 146 -3.62 -10.35 -2.71
N MET A 147 -2.55 -11.01 -2.28
CA MET A 147 -2.05 -10.86 -0.92
C MET A 147 -0.95 -9.80 -0.84
N ASP A 148 -1.04 -8.90 0.14
CA ASP A 148 0.02 -7.90 0.43
C ASP A 148 1.38 -8.55 0.73
N THR A 149 1.37 -9.81 1.15
CA THR A 149 2.55 -10.61 1.52
C THR A 149 3.21 -11.33 0.32
N ALA A 150 2.54 -11.45 -0.83
CA ALA A 150 3.01 -12.29 -1.94
C ALA A 150 4.29 -11.77 -2.62
N TRP A 151 4.41 -10.45 -2.80
CA TRP A 151 5.61 -9.79 -3.34
C TRP A 151 6.89 -10.15 -2.55
N HIS A 152 6.75 -10.27 -1.25
CA HIS A 152 7.86 -10.44 -0.31
C HIS A 152 8.36 -11.89 -0.22
N GLN A 153 7.67 -12.85 -0.83
CA GLN A 153 8.02 -14.27 -0.76
C GLN A 153 9.33 -14.62 -1.49
N THR A 154 9.95 -13.65 -2.17
CA THR A 154 11.28 -13.78 -2.76
C THR A 154 12.42 -13.46 -1.80
N MET A 155 12.15 -12.96 -0.58
CA MET A 155 13.18 -12.65 0.40
C MET A 155 14.04 -13.90 0.70
N PRO A 156 15.38 -13.78 0.76
CA PRO A 156 16.24 -14.86 1.21
C PRO A 156 16.09 -15.11 2.71
N ALA A 157 16.47 -16.30 3.17
CA ALA A 157 16.38 -16.68 4.59
C ALA A 157 17.09 -15.69 5.53
N ALA A 158 18.23 -15.13 5.09
CA ALA A 158 18.97 -14.14 5.85
C ALA A 158 18.18 -12.84 6.14
N SER A 159 17.17 -12.52 5.33
CA SER A 159 16.34 -11.32 5.51
C SER A 159 15.02 -11.61 6.23
N PHE A 160 14.46 -12.81 6.05
CA PHE A 160 13.16 -13.14 6.66
C PHE A 160 13.22 -13.88 8.00
N MET A 161 14.33 -14.56 8.30
CA MET A 161 14.47 -15.28 9.56
C MET A 161 14.74 -14.31 10.70
N TYR A 162 14.04 -14.47 11.81
CA TYR A 162 14.38 -13.81 13.06
C TYR A 162 15.40 -14.62 13.86
N ALA A 163 16.26 -13.96 14.61
CA ALA A 163 17.22 -14.58 15.54
C ALA A 163 16.54 -14.97 16.86
N ILE A 164 15.58 -15.90 16.76
CA ILE A 164 14.74 -16.45 17.85
C ILE A 164 14.83 -17.99 17.83
N PRO A 165 14.27 -18.72 18.81
CA PRO A 165 14.25 -20.19 18.75
C PRO A 165 13.74 -20.69 17.41
N TYR A 166 14.56 -21.47 16.70
CA TYR A 166 14.29 -21.89 15.32
C TYR A 166 12.98 -22.69 15.19
N GLU A 167 12.62 -23.42 16.24
CA GLU A 167 11.36 -24.17 16.32
C GLU A 167 10.11 -23.29 16.13
N TRP A 168 10.16 -21.98 16.42
CA TRP A 168 9.01 -21.09 16.19
C TRP A 168 8.79 -20.81 14.70
N TYR A 169 9.86 -20.78 13.91
CA TYR A 169 9.74 -20.78 12.46
C TYR A 169 9.17 -22.12 11.96
N GLU A 170 9.69 -23.25 12.43
CA GLU A 170 9.24 -24.57 11.98
C GLU A 170 7.77 -24.87 12.34
N LYS A 171 7.33 -24.51 13.55
CA LYS A 171 5.99 -24.83 14.07
C LYS A 171 4.94 -23.77 13.72
N TYR A 172 5.32 -22.49 13.71
CA TYR A 172 4.37 -21.38 13.61
C TYR A 172 4.63 -20.46 12.41
N ALA A 173 5.62 -20.79 11.58
CA ALA A 173 6.06 -19.95 10.48
C ALA A 173 6.36 -18.51 10.95
N ALA A 174 6.98 -18.38 12.13
CA ALA A 174 7.39 -17.09 12.70
C ALA A 174 8.57 -16.50 11.92
N ARG A 175 8.25 -15.70 10.90
CA ARG A 175 9.20 -15.05 9.99
C ARG A 175 8.70 -13.67 9.57
N ARG A 176 9.58 -12.88 8.96
CA ARG A 176 9.18 -11.69 8.22
C ARG A 176 8.32 -12.09 7.03
N TYR A 177 7.15 -11.48 6.93
CA TYR A 177 6.27 -11.58 5.77
C TYR A 177 6.24 -10.29 4.95
N GLY A 178 6.18 -9.13 5.61
CA GLY A 178 6.08 -7.84 4.94
C GLY A 178 4.69 -7.57 4.34
N PHE A 179 4.34 -6.30 4.17
CA PHE A 179 3.05 -5.87 3.62
C PHE A 179 3.22 -4.75 2.59
N HIS A 180 2.13 -4.18 2.09
CA HIS A 180 2.14 -3.23 0.95
C HIS A 180 2.79 -3.81 -0.32
N GLY A 181 2.76 -5.14 -0.48
CA GLY A 181 3.42 -5.83 -1.58
C GLY A 181 2.91 -5.44 -2.96
N THR A 182 1.61 -5.18 -3.11
CA THR A 182 1.00 -4.65 -4.34
C THR A 182 1.57 -3.28 -4.72
N SER A 183 1.75 -2.39 -3.73
CA SER A 183 2.33 -1.07 -3.94
C SER A 183 3.81 -1.17 -4.33
N PHE A 184 4.57 -2.01 -3.63
CA PHE A 184 5.98 -2.24 -3.95
C PHE A 184 6.17 -2.87 -5.33
N LEU A 185 5.32 -3.85 -5.68
CA LEU A 185 5.33 -4.46 -7.00
C LEU A 185 5.10 -3.40 -8.08
N TYR A 186 4.03 -2.61 -7.97
CA TYR A 186 3.70 -1.58 -8.95
C TYR A 186 4.87 -0.59 -9.13
N THR A 187 5.31 0.00 -8.02
CA THR A 187 6.33 1.04 -8.04
C THR A 187 7.71 0.52 -8.43
N ALA A 188 8.05 -0.73 -8.09
CA ALA A 188 9.31 -1.34 -8.52
C ALA A 188 9.37 -1.49 -10.05
N LYS A 189 8.29 -2.00 -10.63
CA LYS A 189 8.18 -2.18 -12.08
C LYS A 189 8.15 -0.83 -12.80
N ARG A 190 7.39 0.14 -12.29
CA ARG A 190 7.40 1.52 -12.84
C ARG A 190 8.78 2.16 -12.78
N ALA A 191 9.46 2.08 -11.64
CA ALA A 191 10.81 2.61 -11.49
C ALA A 191 11.80 1.99 -12.50
N SER A 192 11.70 0.69 -12.78
CA SER A 192 12.55 0.05 -13.80
C SER A 192 12.34 0.63 -15.20
N VAL A 193 11.10 0.98 -15.56
CA VAL A 193 10.77 1.65 -16.82
C VAL A 193 11.39 3.05 -16.88
N LEU A 194 11.27 3.83 -15.79
CA LEU A 194 11.85 5.17 -15.69
C LEU A 194 13.38 5.15 -15.68
N LEU A 195 13.99 4.08 -15.18
CA LEU A 195 15.43 3.82 -15.29
C LEU A 195 15.85 3.31 -16.67
N ARG A 196 14.89 2.99 -17.55
CA ARG A 196 15.11 2.39 -18.89
C ARG A 196 15.85 1.05 -18.81
N GLN A 197 15.53 0.27 -17.78
CA GLN A 197 16.14 -1.01 -17.51
C GLN A 197 15.06 -2.09 -17.39
N LYS A 198 15.45 -3.36 -17.55
CA LYS A 198 14.54 -4.47 -17.25
C LYS A 198 14.44 -4.61 -15.72
N PRO A 199 13.29 -5.01 -15.16
CA PRO A 199 13.15 -5.16 -13.71
C PRO A 199 14.26 -6.00 -13.08
N ARG A 200 14.62 -7.12 -13.72
CA ARG A 200 15.67 -8.04 -13.21
C ARG A 200 17.06 -7.43 -13.10
N ASP A 201 17.29 -6.29 -13.75
CA ASP A 201 18.58 -5.61 -13.81
C ASP A 201 18.61 -4.39 -12.87
N THR A 202 17.59 -4.22 -11.99
CA THR A 202 17.45 -3.07 -11.08
C THR A 202 17.52 -3.45 -9.60
N ASN A 203 18.17 -2.60 -8.82
CA ASN A 203 18.28 -2.54 -7.37
C ASN A 203 17.76 -1.19 -6.86
N ILE A 204 16.62 -1.19 -6.18
CA ILE A 204 15.94 0.05 -5.77
C ILE A 204 15.47 -0.03 -4.33
N ILE A 205 15.34 1.12 -3.69
CA ILE A 205 14.77 1.24 -2.35
C ILE A 205 13.45 2.00 -2.46
N ILE A 206 12.37 1.40 -2.01
CA ILE A 206 11.02 1.99 -2.13
C ILE A 206 10.49 2.30 -0.75
N ALA A 207 10.16 3.56 -0.49
CA ALA A 207 9.49 4.02 0.71
C ALA A 207 7.99 4.27 0.42
N HIS A 208 7.15 3.33 0.84
CA HIS A 208 5.70 3.51 0.89
C HIS A 208 5.35 4.21 2.21
N ILE A 209 5.01 5.50 2.15
CA ILE A 209 4.75 6.30 3.34
C ILE A 209 3.30 6.78 3.30
N GLY A 210 2.45 6.12 4.08
CA GLY A 210 1.06 6.53 4.32
C GLY A 210 0.78 6.61 5.82
N ASN A 211 -0.48 6.35 6.20
CA ASN A 211 -0.81 6.22 7.63
C ASN A 211 -0.08 5.02 8.25
N GLY A 212 -0.05 3.89 7.54
CA GLY A 212 0.97 2.86 7.69
C GLY A 212 2.14 3.15 6.76
N ALA A 213 3.37 2.85 7.20
CA ALA A 213 4.56 3.11 6.42
C ALA A 213 5.49 1.90 6.42
N SER A 214 6.07 1.59 5.28
CA SER A 214 7.10 0.56 5.14
C SER A 214 8.10 0.92 4.05
N ILE A 215 9.32 0.43 4.20
CA ILE A 215 10.35 0.54 3.17
C ILE A 215 10.74 -0.86 2.68
N CYS A 216 11.08 -0.99 1.40
CA CYS A 216 11.46 -2.26 0.79
C CYS A 216 12.76 -2.09 0.02
N ALA A 217 13.70 -3.03 0.23
CA ALA A 217 14.87 -3.20 -0.61
C ALA A 217 14.53 -4.19 -1.73
N VAL A 218 14.69 -3.76 -2.97
CA VAL A 218 14.49 -4.59 -4.16
C VAL A 218 15.84 -4.87 -4.76
N LYS A 219 16.17 -6.16 -4.97
CA LYS A 219 17.42 -6.61 -5.59
C LYS A 219 17.11 -7.41 -6.83
N ASN A 220 17.71 -7.05 -7.97
CA ASN A 220 17.45 -7.68 -9.27
C ASN A 220 15.93 -7.84 -9.54
N GLY A 221 15.17 -6.77 -9.27
CA GLY A 221 13.72 -6.73 -9.50
C GLY A 221 12.85 -7.59 -8.58
N LYS A 222 13.40 -8.13 -7.49
CA LYS A 222 12.70 -8.96 -6.51
C LYS A 222 12.81 -8.36 -5.12
N CYS A 223 11.81 -8.59 -4.26
CA CYS A 223 11.94 -8.23 -2.85
C CYS A 223 13.14 -8.93 -2.23
N PHE A 224 14.06 -8.16 -1.67
CA PHE A 224 15.21 -8.63 -0.93
C PHE A 224 15.02 -8.46 0.58
N ASP A 225 14.46 -7.32 1.00
CA ASP A 225 14.15 -7.02 2.41
C ASP A 225 12.97 -6.03 2.50
N THR A 226 12.32 -5.96 3.65
CA THR A 226 11.21 -5.05 3.93
C THR A 226 11.08 -4.75 5.42
N SER A 227 10.72 -3.51 5.79
CA SER A 227 10.75 -3.10 7.19
C SER A 227 9.66 -3.75 8.04
N MET A 228 8.51 -4.05 7.43
CA MET A 228 7.44 -4.71 8.16
C MET A 228 7.75 -6.20 8.37
N GLY A 229 7.25 -6.72 9.48
CA GLY A 229 7.63 -8.01 10.03
C GLY A 229 6.65 -9.13 9.70
N ILE A 230 6.44 -9.97 10.71
CA ILE A 230 5.29 -10.90 10.76
C ILE A 230 3.95 -10.15 10.84
N THR A 231 3.94 -8.95 11.42
CA THR A 231 2.79 -8.04 11.43
C THR A 231 3.16 -6.66 10.86
N PRO A 232 2.17 -5.82 10.51
CA PRO A 232 2.42 -4.45 10.07
C PRO A 232 2.95 -3.49 11.16
N LEU A 233 3.33 -3.98 12.34
CA LEU A 233 3.80 -3.17 13.47
C LEU A 233 5.29 -2.83 13.38
N GLU A 234 6.12 -3.76 12.89
CA GLU A 234 7.57 -3.58 12.77
C GLU A 234 7.91 -2.50 11.71
N GLY A 235 9.05 -1.85 11.88
CA GLY A 235 9.63 -0.96 10.90
C GLY A 235 9.59 0.50 11.29
N LEU A 236 8.98 1.29 10.40
CA LEU A 236 8.96 2.73 10.46
C LEU A 236 8.02 3.26 11.55
N VAL A 237 8.23 4.50 11.97
CA VAL A 237 7.22 5.24 12.75
C VAL A 237 6.00 5.45 11.86
N MET A 238 4.81 5.14 12.39
CA MET A 238 3.55 5.26 11.65
C MET A 238 2.58 6.21 12.37
N GLY A 239 1.37 6.38 11.84
CA GLY A 239 0.38 7.27 12.46
C GLY A 239 0.03 6.86 13.89
N THR A 240 -0.27 5.58 14.11
CA THR A 240 -0.64 5.03 15.43
C THR A 240 0.20 3.84 15.90
N ARG A 241 1.08 3.32 15.03
CA ARG A 241 1.93 2.16 15.30
C ARG A 241 3.34 2.58 15.67
N THR A 242 3.98 1.83 16.57
CA THR A 242 5.31 2.16 17.08
C THR A 242 6.41 2.13 16.02
N GLY A 243 6.37 1.17 15.09
CA GLY A 243 7.59 0.73 14.40
C GLY A 243 8.45 -0.11 15.35
N ASP A 244 9.75 -0.24 15.05
CA ASP A 244 10.63 -1.04 15.92
C ASP A 244 10.83 -0.40 17.30
N LEU A 245 11.08 -1.26 18.27
CA LEU A 245 11.41 -0.90 19.64
C LEU A 245 12.27 -2.01 20.24
N ASP A 246 12.85 -1.76 21.41
CA ASP A 246 13.50 -2.81 22.18
C ASP A 246 12.47 -3.91 22.53
N PRO A 247 12.68 -5.19 22.15
CA PRO A 247 11.77 -6.29 22.48
C PRO A 247 11.45 -6.44 23.98
N ALA A 248 12.31 -5.97 24.89
CA ALA A 248 12.07 -5.99 26.33
C ALA A 248 11.13 -4.87 26.83
N LEU A 249 10.96 -3.79 26.07
CA LEU A 249 10.19 -2.61 26.47
C LEU A 249 8.71 -2.92 26.74
N PRO A 250 7.96 -3.66 25.90
CA PRO A 250 6.55 -3.94 26.16
C PRO A 250 6.37 -4.71 27.47
N PHE A 251 7.21 -5.69 27.75
CA PHE A 251 7.16 -6.46 29.00
C PHE A 251 7.49 -5.62 30.21
N TYR A 252 8.46 -4.70 30.10
CA TYR A 252 8.77 -3.74 31.16
C TYR A 252 7.56 -2.87 31.49
N ILE A 253 6.90 -2.30 30.48
CA ILE A 253 5.72 -1.45 30.67
C ILE A 253 4.52 -2.26 31.21
N MET A 254 4.31 -3.50 30.74
CA MET A 254 3.27 -4.38 31.27
C MET A 254 3.46 -4.62 32.78
N ARG A 255 4.67 -4.94 33.23
CA ARG A 255 4.97 -5.11 34.66
C ARG A 255 4.73 -3.84 35.48
N LYS A 256 4.96 -2.65 34.90
CA LYS A 256 4.74 -1.36 35.59
C LYS A 256 3.27 -0.92 35.63
N THR A 257 2.48 -1.32 34.63
CA THR A 257 1.12 -0.80 34.44
C THR A 257 0.03 -1.84 34.70
N GLY A 258 0.41 -3.10 34.88
CA GLY A 258 -0.54 -4.22 35.01
C GLY A 258 -1.26 -4.56 33.70
N LYS A 259 -0.83 -4.01 32.56
CA LYS A 259 -1.48 -4.27 31.26
C LYS A 259 -1.36 -5.73 30.85
N THR A 260 -2.48 -6.26 30.36
CA THR A 260 -2.54 -7.56 29.68
C THR A 260 -1.83 -7.51 28.32
N PRO A 261 -1.45 -8.66 27.73
CA PRO A 261 -0.89 -8.71 26.38
C PRO A 261 -1.78 -8.04 25.33
N ALA A 262 -3.11 -8.21 25.41
CA ALA A 262 -4.06 -7.62 24.47
C ALA A 262 -4.13 -6.08 24.59
N GLU A 263 -4.09 -5.55 25.81
CA GLU A 263 -4.03 -4.10 26.02
C GLU A 263 -2.70 -3.50 25.55
N MET A 264 -1.60 -4.24 25.71
CA MET A 264 -0.30 -3.85 25.20
C MET A 264 -0.29 -3.85 23.66
N ASP A 265 -0.77 -4.91 23.01
CA ASP A 265 -0.91 -4.96 21.55
C ASP A 265 -1.73 -3.78 21.01
N THR A 266 -2.86 -3.47 21.67
CA THR A 266 -3.68 -2.30 21.35
C THR A 266 -2.91 -1.00 21.53
N ALA A 267 -2.13 -0.86 22.61
CA ALA A 267 -1.33 0.34 22.84
C ALA A 267 -0.27 0.53 21.75
N LEU A 268 0.43 -0.53 21.36
CA LEU A 268 1.46 -0.49 20.32
C LEU A 268 0.90 -0.25 18.92
N ASN A 269 -0.31 -0.76 18.62
CA ASN A 269 -0.93 -0.61 17.30
C ASN A 269 -1.79 0.66 17.12
N LYS A 270 -2.43 1.15 18.20
CA LYS A 270 -3.47 2.19 18.11
C LYS A 270 -3.19 3.45 18.92
N LYS A 271 -2.24 3.43 19.86
CA LYS A 271 -1.96 4.55 20.78
C LYS A 271 -0.50 5.03 20.74
N SER A 272 0.26 4.58 19.74
CA SER A 272 1.69 4.84 19.60
C SER A 272 1.98 5.66 18.34
N GLY A 273 3.21 5.61 17.82
CA GLY A 273 3.60 6.35 16.62
C GLY A 273 3.46 7.87 16.80
N LEU A 274 3.10 8.57 15.74
CA LEU A 274 2.87 10.02 15.79
C LEU A 274 1.81 10.41 16.81
N LEU A 275 0.75 9.61 16.96
CA LEU A 275 -0.27 9.85 17.98
C LEU A 275 0.29 9.76 19.39
N GLY A 276 1.09 8.75 19.68
CA GLY A 276 1.73 8.59 20.99
C GLY A 276 2.68 9.76 21.30
N ILE A 277 3.46 10.20 20.30
CA ILE A 277 4.44 11.27 20.48
C ILE A 277 3.76 12.62 20.58
N THR A 278 2.76 12.94 19.76
CA THR A 278 2.08 14.26 19.79
C THR A 278 0.96 14.35 20.80
N GLY A 279 0.37 13.21 21.18
CA GLY A 279 -0.81 13.10 22.04
C GLY A 279 -2.14 13.42 21.35
N LYS A 280 -2.14 13.82 20.06
CA LYS A 280 -3.35 14.30 19.36
C LYS A 280 -3.44 13.95 17.88
N TYR A 281 -2.34 13.97 17.13
CA TYR A 281 -2.38 13.88 15.66
C TYR A 281 -1.88 12.53 15.16
N THR A 282 -2.55 12.03 14.11
CA THR A 282 -2.11 10.88 13.30
C THR A 282 -1.76 11.29 11.87
N ASP A 283 -2.39 12.37 11.38
CA ASP A 283 -2.17 12.93 10.05
C ASP A 283 -0.91 13.81 10.03
N ARG A 284 -0.01 13.55 9.08
CA ARG A 284 1.25 14.30 8.96
C ARG A 284 1.03 15.77 8.62
N ARG A 285 -0.10 16.14 8.01
CA ARG A 285 -0.42 17.55 7.70
C ARG A 285 -0.66 18.33 8.98
N ASP A 286 -1.42 17.74 9.92
CA ASP A 286 -1.67 18.36 11.22
C ASP A 286 -0.40 18.43 12.07
N VAL A 287 0.43 17.37 12.05
CA VAL A 287 1.73 17.36 12.72
C VAL A 287 2.65 18.45 12.16
N GLN A 288 2.75 18.58 10.83
CA GLN A 288 3.58 19.61 10.20
C GLN A 288 3.10 21.03 10.53
N LYS A 289 1.79 21.27 10.46
CA LYS A 289 1.20 22.55 10.86
C LYS A 289 1.54 22.88 12.31
N ALA A 290 1.29 21.96 13.24
CA ALA A 290 1.59 22.18 14.65
C ALA A 290 3.09 22.42 14.91
N ALA A 291 3.97 21.68 14.23
CA ALA A 291 5.41 21.89 14.32
C ALA A 291 5.82 23.29 13.83
N SER A 292 5.21 23.78 12.75
CA SER A 292 5.44 25.14 12.23
C SER A 292 4.91 26.24 13.18
N GLU A 293 3.89 25.92 13.98
CA GLU A 293 3.32 26.79 15.01
C GLU A 293 4.07 26.69 16.36
N GLY A 294 5.16 25.91 16.43
CA GLY A 294 6.02 25.82 17.60
C GLY A 294 5.74 24.65 18.56
N ASP A 295 4.89 23.68 18.19
CA ASP A 295 4.64 22.48 19.00
C ASP A 295 5.87 21.56 19.01
N GLU A 296 6.59 21.52 20.14
CA GLU A 296 7.82 20.75 20.31
C GLU A 296 7.62 19.24 20.15
N ARG A 297 6.46 18.70 20.56
CA ARG A 297 6.18 17.27 20.39
C ARG A 297 5.90 16.93 18.93
N ALA A 298 5.31 17.86 18.17
CA ALA A 298 5.13 17.70 16.73
C ALA A 298 6.46 17.77 15.97
N LYS A 299 7.36 18.69 16.34
CA LYS A 299 8.74 18.74 15.80
C LYS A 299 9.48 17.43 16.06
N LEU A 300 9.47 16.96 17.31
CA LEU A 300 10.07 15.69 17.70
C LEU A 300 9.50 14.51 16.91
N ALA A 301 8.18 14.48 16.68
CA ALA A 301 7.54 13.41 15.93
C ALA A 301 8.05 13.34 14.47
N ILE A 302 8.21 14.49 13.80
CA ILE A 302 8.79 14.59 12.45
C ILE A 302 10.25 14.16 12.45
N GLU A 303 11.04 14.61 13.42
CA GLU A 303 12.45 14.25 13.54
C GLU A 303 12.63 12.75 13.74
N MET A 304 11.85 12.14 14.63
CA MET A 304 11.87 10.70 14.87
C MET A 304 11.48 9.90 13.61
N GLU A 305 10.41 10.30 12.91
CA GLU A 305 9.98 9.66 11.66
C GLU A 305 11.06 9.74 10.58
N CYS A 306 11.60 10.94 10.32
CA CYS A 306 12.62 11.16 9.29
C CYS A 306 13.95 10.47 9.64
N TYR A 307 14.34 10.46 10.91
CA TYR A 307 15.53 9.74 11.37
C TYR A 307 15.39 8.23 11.18
N ARG A 308 14.20 7.67 11.47
CA ARG A 308 13.89 6.25 11.24
C ARG A 308 14.03 5.89 9.77
N LEU A 309 13.42 6.68 8.89
CA LEU A 309 13.50 6.52 7.43
C LEU A 309 14.96 6.59 6.95
N LYS A 310 15.72 7.59 7.40
CA LYS A 310 17.14 7.76 7.06
C LYS A 310 17.98 6.53 7.41
N LYS A 311 17.78 5.95 8.59
CA LYS A 311 18.44 4.70 8.99
C LYS A 311 18.11 3.55 8.04
N TYR A 312 16.85 3.41 7.67
CA TYR A 312 16.42 2.36 6.73
C TYR A 312 17.00 2.55 5.33
N PHE A 313 17.10 3.79 4.83
CA PHE A 313 17.82 4.06 3.57
C PHE A 313 19.28 3.62 3.67
N GLY A 314 20.00 3.99 4.74
CA GLY A 314 21.38 3.55 4.93
C GLY A 314 21.51 2.02 5.04
N ALA A 315 20.64 1.39 5.81
CA ALA A 315 20.63 -0.07 5.98
C ALA A 315 20.40 -0.81 4.66
N TYR A 316 19.43 -0.35 3.85
CA TYR A 316 19.12 -0.99 2.58
C TYR A 316 20.09 -0.63 1.46
N MET A 317 20.71 0.56 1.49
CA MET A 317 21.88 0.84 0.63
C MET A 317 23.01 -0.15 0.92
N ALA A 318 23.31 -0.40 2.20
CA ALA A 318 24.33 -1.37 2.58
C ALA A 318 23.94 -2.81 2.21
N ALA A 319 22.68 -3.21 2.44
CA ALA A 319 22.18 -4.55 2.14
C ALA A 319 22.20 -4.87 0.62
N LEU A 320 21.94 -3.87 -0.22
CA LEU A 320 21.99 -4.02 -1.67
C LEU A 320 23.41 -3.88 -2.25
N GLY A 321 24.31 -3.19 -1.55
CA GLY A 321 25.63 -2.80 -2.06
C GLY A 321 25.57 -1.54 -2.96
N GLY A 322 24.56 -0.71 -2.75
CA GLY A 322 24.17 0.39 -3.64
C GLY A 322 22.79 0.16 -4.26
N ALA A 323 22.16 1.24 -4.71
CA ALA A 323 20.87 1.21 -5.41
C ALA A 323 20.91 2.21 -6.57
N GLU A 324 20.23 1.92 -7.69
CA GLU A 324 20.14 2.88 -8.80
C GLU A 324 19.06 3.93 -8.55
N ALA A 325 18.04 3.62 -7.73
CA ALA A 325 17.00 4.58 -7.37
C ALA A 325 16.41 4.41 -5.96
N ILE A 326 15.93 5.53 -5.44
CA ILE A 326 14.98 5.63 -4.34
C ILE A 326 13.62 6.03 -4.90
N VAL A 327 12.55 5.41 -4.41
CA VAL A 327 11.17 5.75 -4.78
C VAL A 327 10.39 6.15 -3.54
N PHE A 328 9.73 7.29 -3.57
CA PHE A 328 8.68 7.65 -2.62
C PHE A 328 7.31 7.43 -3.22
N THR A 329 6.41 6.84 -2.43
CA THR A 329 5.04 6.55 -2.84
C THR A 329 4.08 6.59 -1.66
N ALA A 330 2.78 6.44 -1.94
CA ALA A 330 1.65 6.59 -1.03
C ALA A 330 1.47 8.02 -0.50
N GLY A 331 0.38 8.27 0.22
CA GLY A 331 -0.08 9.63 0.50
C GLY A 331 0.97 10.59 1.07
N VAL A 332 1.78 10.18 2.05
CA VAL A 332 2.84 11.07 2.59
C VAL A 332 4.05 11.09 1.67
N GLY A 333 4.45 9.95 1.09
CA GLY A 333 5.58 9.88 0.18
C GLY A 333 5.39 10.74 -1.08
N GLU A 334 4.15 10.84 -1.55
CA GLU A 334 3.73 11.65 -2.70
C GLU A 334 3.61 13.14 -2.35
N HIS A 335 3.09 13.47 -1.16
CA HIS A 335 2.63 14.83 -0.84
C HIS A 335 3.39 15.58 0.26
N ALA A 336 4.45 15.01 0.84
CA ALA A 336 5.21 15.65 1.92
C ALA A 336 6.68 15.90 1.53
N PRO A 337 6.96 16.98 0.75
CA PRO A 337 8.33 17.39 0.40
C PRO A 337 9.26 17.50 1.61
N LEU A 338 8.75 18.03 2.73
CA LEU A 338 9.52 18.17 3.98
C LEU A 338 10.05 16.82 4.50
N ILE A 339 9.21 15.78 4.47
CA ILE A 339 9.59 14.45 4.97
C ILE A 339 10.63 13.83 4.04
N ARG A 340 10.44 13.93 2.72
CA ARG A 340 11.42 13.48 1.72
C ARG A 340 12.77 14.16 1.90
N GLU A 341 12.78 15.48 2.07
CA GLU A 341 14.01 16.25 2.29
C GLU A 341 14.73 15.81 3.57
N LYS A 342 14.04 15.83 4.71
CA LYS A 342 14.66 15.53 6.01
C LYS A 342 15.19 14.10 6.12
N CYS A 343 14.51 13.13 5.51
CA CYS A 343 14.97 11.74 5.56
C CYS A 343 16.17 11.46 4.64
N LEU A 344 16.39 12.26 3.60
CA LEU A 344 17.52 12.11 2.68
C LEU A 344 18.73 13.01 3.00
N GLU A 345 18.53 14.04 3.84
CA GLU A 345 19.60 14.96 4.25
C GLU A 345 20.83 14.23 4.83
N GLY A 346 22.03 14.56 4.35
CA GLY A 346 23.28 13.98 4.85
C GLY A 346 23.63 12.60 4.26
N LEU A 347 22.90 12.14 3.25
CA LEU A 347 23.17 10.87 2.54
C LEU A 347 23.97 11.06 1.24
N GLU A 348 24.58 12.23 1.03
CA GLU A 348 25.37 12.54 -0.17
C GLU A 348 26.58 11.62 -0.32
N CYS A 349 27.16 11.15 0.79
CA CYS A 349 28.25 10.16 0.78
C CYS A 349 27.83 8.80 0.20
N LEU A 350 26.53 8.49 0.19
CA LEU A 350 25.94 7.31 -0.46
C LEU A 350 25.52 7.59 -1.90
N GLY A 351 25.85 8.78 -2.44
CA GLY A 351 25.49 9.19 -3.80
C GLY A 351 24.04 9.67 -3.96
N ILE A 352 23.35 9.92 -2.85
CA ILE A 352 21.96 10.39 -2.83
C ILE A 352 21.97 11.91 -2.68
N LYS A 353 21.57 12.63 -3.72
CA LYS A 353 21.49 14.10 -3.70
C LYS A 353 20.14 14.57 -4.22
N LEU A 354 19.39 15.21 -3.35
CA LEU A 354 18.07 15.76 -3.64
C LEU A 354 18.18 17.15 -4.27
N ASP A 355 17.36 17.43 -5.28
CA ASP A 355 17.09 18.78 -5.74
C ASP A 355 15.88 19.33 -4.96
N LYS A 356 16.11 20.34 -4.11
CA LYS A 356 15.08 20.89 -3.23
C LYS A 356 13.96 21.58 -3.99
N GLU A 357 14.26 22.23 -5.11
CA GLU A 357 13.25 22.90 -5.93
C GLU A 357 12.35 21.88 -6.60
N LYS A 358 12.95 20.86 -7.25
CA LYS A 358 12.17 19.75 -7.83
C LYS A 358 11.34 19.03 -6.78
N ASN A 359 11.89 18.81 -5.58
CA ASN A 359 11.19 18.18 -4.47
C ASN A 359 9.94 18.96 -4.02
N ASN A 360 10.01 20.28 -3.95
CA ASN A 360 8.88 21.13 -3.55
C ASN A 360 7.77 21.17 -4.61
N ILE A 361 8.14 21.08 -5.89
CA ILE A 361 7.18 21.00 -7.01
C ILE A 361 6.50 19.63 -7.06
N ALA A 362 7.19 18.55 -6.67
CA ALA A 362 6.70 17.17 -6.71
C ALA A 362 5.64 16.86 -5.63
N ASN A 363 4.47 17.46 -5.74
CA ASN A 363 3.33 17.28 -4.83
C ASN A 363 2.05 16.95 -5.62
N SER A 364 2.07 15.84 -6.35
CA SER A 364 1.03 15.46 -7.31
C SER A 364 0.65 13.98 -7.15
N SER A 365 -0.65 13.68 -7.23
CA SER A 365 -1.16 12.29 -7.33
C SER A 365 -1.22 11.79 -8.78
N PHE A 366 -0.87 12.65 -9.75
CA PHE A 366 -1.02 12.40 -11.18
C PHE A 366 0.31 12.24 -11.91
N ALA A 367 1.40 12.79 -11.37
CA ALA A 367 2.72 12.80 -12.00
C ALA A 367 3.68 11.76 -11.40
N GLU A 368 4.40 11.05 -12.27
CA GLU A 368 5.67 10.43 -11.91
C GLU A 368 6.78 11.47 -12.10
N THR A 369 7.55 11.78 -11.05
CA THR A 369 8.56 12.86 -11.07
C THR A 369 9.93 12.38 -10.65
N CYS A 370 10.97 13.06 -11.13
CA CYS A 370 12.37 12.84 -10.76
C CYS A 370 12.89 14.07 -10.00
N ILE A 371 13.20 13.88 -8.73
CA ILE A 371 13.59 14.95 -7.79
C ILE A 371 15.06 14.88 -7.38
N SER A 372 15.86 14.02 -8.02
CA SER A 372 17.31 14.01 -7.81
C SER A 372 17.98 15.23 -8.45
N ALA A 373 19.03 15.72 -7.80
CA ALA A 373 19.98 16.64 -8.42
C ALA A 373 20.64 15.99 -9.65
N ASP A 374 21.08 16.79 -10.60
CA ASP A 374 21.61 16.30 -11.87
C ASP A 374 22.92 15.49 -11.69
N ASP A 375 23.70 15.82 -10.66
CA ASP A 375 24.92 15.11 -10.25
C ASP A 375 24.69 14.00 -9.22
N SER A 376 23.43 13.67 -8.89
CA SER A 376 23.11 12.54 -8.01
C SER A 376 23.41 11.21 -8.71
N LYS A 377 24.12 10.30 -8.02
CA LYS A 377 24.39 8.94 -8.52
C LYS A 377 23.15 8.05 -8.43
N VAL A 378 22.35 8.25 -7.38
CA VAL A 378 21.08 7.56 -7.15
C VAL A 378 19.94 8.44 -7.64
N LYS A 379 19.06 7.93 -8.51
CA LYS A 379 17.85 8.66 -8.90
C LYS A 379 16.84 8.66 -7.76
N ILE A 380 16.05 9.74 -7.66
CA ILE A 380 15.03 9.87 -6.62
C ILE A 380 13.72 10.14 -7.34
N PHE A 381 12.80 9.18 -7.28
CA PHE A 381 11.49 9.28 -7.91
C PHE A 381 10.39 9.48 -6.89
N VAL A 382 9.35 10.23 -7.28
CA VAL A 382 8.04 10.19 -6.63
C VAL A 382 7.08 9.54 -7.61
N ILE A 383 6.55 8.37 -7.24
CA ILE A 383 5.70 7.56 -8.11
C ILE A 383 4.38 7.30 -7.37
N PRO A 384 3.25 7.85 -7.82
CA PRO A 384 1.96 7.53 -7.23
C PRO A 384 1.62 6.04 -7.38
N THR A 385 1.37 5.33 -6.29
CA THR A 385 1.10 3.87 -6.35
C THR A 385 -0.27 3.58 -6.96
N ASP A 386 -0.41 2.45 -7.66
CA ASP A 386 -1.68 1.98 -8.23
C ASP A 386 -1.90 0.51 -7.84
N GLU A 387 -2.29 0.29 -6.59
CA GLU A 387 -2.47 -1.06 -6.03
C GLU A 387 -3.66 -1.77 -6.68
N GLU A 388 -4.74 -1.02 -6.93
CA GLU A 388 -5.93 -1.50 -7.58
C GLU A 388 -5.66 -2.02 -8.99
N LEU A 389 -4.75 -1.41 -9.75
CA LEU A 389 -4.35 -1.91 -11.06
C LEU A 389 -3.63 -3.26 -10.97
N VAL A 390 -2.76 -3.46 -9.97
CA VAL A 390 -2.13 -4.78 -9.75
C VAL A 390 -3.19 -5.84 -9.47
N ILE A 391 -4.15 -5.53 -8.59
CA ILE A 391 -5.25 -6.44 -8.26
C ILE A 391 -6.11 -6.73 -9.50
N THR A 392 -6.36 -5.71 -10.32
CA THR A 392 -7.14 -5.82 -11.57
C THR A 392 -6.44 -6.74 -12.57
N GLU A 393 -5.14 -6.54 -12.82
CA GLU A 393 -4.37 -7.33 -13.78
C GLU A 393 -4.22 -8.79 -13.33
N ASP A 394 -3.95 -9.03 -12.04
CA ASP A 394 -3.87 -10.38 -11.46
C ASP A 394 -5.22 -11.10 -11.58
N ALA A 395 -6.33 -10.45 -11.22
CA ALA A 395 -7.67 -11.03 -11.30
C ALA A 395 -8.06 -11.37 -12.76
N PHE A 396 -7.77 -10.47 -13.71
CA PHE A 396 -7.99 -10.74 -15.13
C PHE A 396 -7.15 -11.92 -15.62
N ALA A 397 -5.86 -11.94 -15.29
CA ALA A 397 -4.94 -12.96 -15.75
C ALA A 397 -5.29 -14.34 -15.17
N LEU A 398 -5.71 -14.40 -13.90
CA LEU A 398 -6.20 -15.61 -13.24
C LEU A 398 -7.49 -16.13 -13.91
N MET A 399 -8.46 -15.25 -14.16
CA MET A 399 -9.68 -15.60 -14.90
C MET A 399 -9.37 -16.20 -16.28
N LYS A 400 -8.33 -15.72 -16.96
CA LYS A 400 -7.90 -16.23 -18.27
C LYS A 400 -7.00 -17.47 -18.19
N GLY A 401 -6.55 -17.90 -17.01
CA GLY A 401 -5.57 -18.98 -16.86
C GLY A 401 -4.17 -18.62 -17.37
N THR A 402 -3.85 -17.33 -17.41
CA THR A 402 -2.57 -16.79 -17.94
C THR A 402 -1.65 -16.22 -16.87
N TYR A 403 -2.11 -16.19 -15.61
CA TYR A 403 -1.33 -15.68 -14.50
C TYR A 403 -0.27 -16.68 -14.04
N ASP A 404 0.90 -16.15 -13.70
CA ASP A 404 1.93 -16.85 -12.95
C ASP A 404 2.43 -15.92 -11.82
N VAL A 405 3.38 -16.38 -11.00
CA VAL A 405 4.02 -15.56 -9.97
C VAL A 405 4.49 -14.22 -10.55
N HIS A 406 4.37 -13.15 -9.77
CA HIS A 406 4.69 -11.77 -10.16
C HIS A 406 6.08 -11.56 -10.80
N THR A 407 7.03 -12.48 -10.58
CA THR A 407 8.36 -12.44 -11.21
C THR A 407 8.39 -12.98 -12.64
N ALA A 408 7.42 -13.81 -13.02
CA ALA A 408 7.23 -14.40 -14.35
C ALA A 408 6.06 -13.75 -15.12
N PHE A 409 5.25 -12.90 -14.47
CA PHE A 409 4.15 -12.19 -15.10
C PHE A 409 4.54 -10.79 -15.60
N THR A 410 4.09 -10.42 -16.80
CA THR A 410 4.35 -9.10 -17.39
C THR A 410 3.11 -8.21 -17.31
N TYR A 411 3.10 -7.32 -16.32
CA TYR A 411 2.12 -6.26 -16.15
C TYR A 411 2.14 -5.20 -17.25
N SER A 412 0.98 -4.61 -17.55
CA SER A 412 0.80 -3.57 -18.57
C SER A 412 1.62 -2.32 -18.29
N PHE A 413 1.79 -1.98 -17.01
CA PHE A 413 2.56 -0.82 -16.56
C PHE A 413 4.09 -0.99 -16.67
N GLN A 414 4.58 -2.15 -17.13
CA GLN A 414 5.98 -2.32 -17.56
C GLN A 414 6.23 -1.81 -18.98
N ASN A 415 5.18 -1.50 -19.75
CA ASN A 415 5.35 -0.90 -21.07
C ASN A 415 5.81 0.57 -20.93
N PRO A 416 6.87 1.02 -21.62
CA PRO A 416 7.27 2.43 -21.63
C PRO A 416 6.18 3.40 -22.11
N ASN A 417 5.24 2.91 -22.93
CA ASN A 417 4.11 3.68 -23.43
C ASN A 417 2.85 3.55 -22.56
N TYR A 418 2.96 2.93 -21.37
CA TYR A 418 1.86 2.84 -20.42
C TYR A 418 1.42 4.24 -19.98
N VAL A 419 0.11 4.48 -20.00
CA VAL A 419 -0.50 5.72 -19.51
C VAL A 419 -1.70 5.35 -18.66
N ASN A 420 -1.70 5.79 -17.39
CA ASN A 420 -2.91 5.82 -16.59
C ASN A 420 -3.78 6.99 -17.08
N LYS A 421 -4.91 6.71 -17.73
CA LYS A 421 -5.77 7.72 -18.36
C LYS A 421 -6.32 8.75 -17.36
N ALA A 422 -6.75 8.30 -16.19
CA ALA A 422 -7.27 9.18 -15.14
C ALA A 422 -6.19 10.14 -14.64
N ARG A 423 -4.95 9.64 -14.44
CA ARG A 423 -3.81 10.50 -14.08
C ARG A 423 -3.42 11.44 -15.20
N ALA A 424 -3.38 11.00 -16.45
CA ALA A 424 -3.04 11.85 -17.58
C ALA A 424 -4.01 13.04 -17.74
N GLU A 425 -5.31 12.82 -17.53
CA GLU A 425 -6.30 13.90 -17.53
C GLU A 425 -6.09 14.89 -16.37
N GLY A 426 -5.87 14.37 -15.15
CA GLY A 426 -5.58 15.19 -13.98
C GLY A 426 -4.29 16.00 -14.12
N LEU A 427 -3.24 15.37 -14.65
CA LEU A 427 -1.92 15.98 -14.86
C LEU A 427 -1.98 17.16 -15.82
N LYS A 428 -2.78 17.08 -16.88
CA LYS A 428 -2.94 18.21 -17.82
C LYS A 428 -3.43 19.47 -17.09
N LYS A 429 -4.49 19.32 -16.29
CA LYS A 429 -5.06 20.44 -15.50
C LYS A 429 -4.08 20.93 -14.44
N GLU A 430 -3.31 20.02 -13.84
CA GLU A 430 -2.31 20.38 -12.83
C GLU A 430 -1.13 21.16 -13.43
N ILE A 431 -0.65 20.77 -14.62
CA ILE A 431 0.42 21.50 -15.33
C ILE A 431 -0.05 22.89 -15.78
N GLU A 432 -1.32 23.04 -16.19
CA GLU A 432 -1.89 24.36 -16.50
C GLU A 432 -1.82 25.32 -15.29
N ASN A 433 -2.01 24.79 -14.07
CA ASN A 433 -1.92 25.56 -12.83
C ASN A 433 -0.49 25.68 -12.28
N LEU A 434 0.36 24.69 -12.51
CA LEU A 434 1.75 24.64 -12.06
C LEU A 434 2.67 24.19 -13.22
N PRO A 435 3.02 25.09 -14.16
CA PRO A 435 3.81 24.73 -15.34
C PRO A 435 5.19 24.13 -15.01
N ALA A 436 5.76 24.50 -13.86
CA ALA A 436 7.03 23.95 -13.37
C ALA A 436 6.98 22.43 -13.15
N LEU A 437 5.81 21.82 -12.93
CA LEU A 437 5.67 20.37 -12.81
C LEU A 437 6.14 19.63 -14.08
N ALA A 438 5.94 20.24 -15.26
CA ALA A 438 6.33 19.64 -16.54
C ALA A 438 7.86 19.47 -16.68
N THR A 439 8.66 20.29 -15.98
CA THR A 439 10.13 20.25 -16.08
C THR A 439 10.74 19.11 -15.28
N ILE A 440 9.98 18.53 -14.34
CA ILE A 440 10.47 17.50 -13.41
C ILE A 440 9.83 16.12 -13.63
N LEU A 441 8.97 15.97 -14.65
CA LEU A 441 8.40 14.67 -15.01
C LEU A 441 9.52 13.66 -15.27
N ALA A 442 9.39 12.46 -14.71
CA ALA A 442 10.29 11.36 -15.03
C ALA A 442 10.05 10.90 -16.48
N LYS A 443 11.14 10.69 -17.25
CA LYS A 443 11.11 10.41 -18.70
C LYS A 443 12.00 9.22 -19.07
#